data_AF-A0A3E4W4M7-F1
#
_entry.id   AF-A0A3E4W4M7-F1
#
_cell.length_a   1.000
_cell.length_b   1.000
_cell.length_c   1.000
_cell.angle_alpha   90.00
_cell.angle_beta   90.00
_cell.angle_gamma   90.00
#
_symmetry.space_group_name_H-M   'P 1'
#
loop_
_entity.id
_entity.type
_entity.pdbx_description
1 polymer ?
#
loop_
_entity_poly.entity_id
_entity_poly.type
_entity_poly.pdbx_seq_one_letter_code
_entity_poly.pdbx_strand_id
1 'polypeptide(L)'
;PPYTMIEFDDSVADDANISNLDNKTGYKFGNAYKMSGHVNAILSKRHRVLAKVTKMPTSRKVEIAGQQVEVNNPDGEMTYFPLHDESSNFYADAEDMNDCTVAKLDGSEGDWMMYEPFYWSKGINDYLNNKKYACYSSYPEDEMPPIPDATVLTLDAIKETQGGWLGERKIMSGKPTLMESYTTDKAYSVCKVDVSGYRRVRFPSVPGTGLIGSVFADAEGNILKSIVVPTIGLKFEAGMYLIADVPERATALHFSILNTAEFDCVVLSHSDKIEDMEPDWVANEEHLCAVVGSSVVGSKLRACITGASTTASMTWTDFHYYSQQRGMQQIDALMHSRIANLSYAKYGRRDMQEQCGAGQHNNNRTTGGTAEHGMTDTIGYDEAYVINNKITNSLIDGLVHQYAWYKSRDEYGQATVVQVNNICCLGYEDIYGNKYDMMDGVDLPNDSGNVGKWRIWMPDGSIRMVQGKKDSGQWITGVAHGKYMDMIPVGNLNGSSSTYYTDMYWISTATVRVVYRGCDYASAVGGVSYANAHSDASDTSANVGSRLAFRGKIVRAQSVA
;
A
#
# COMPACT_ATOMS: atom_id res chain seq x y z
N PRO A 1 -8.11 15.35 -17.56
CA PRO A 1 -7.90 16.04 -16.25
C PRO A 1 -6.42 15.89 -15.89
N PRO A 2 -5.86 16.67 -14.95
CA PRO A 2 -4.47 16.52 -14.52
C PRO A 2 -4.20 15.22 -13.74
N TYR A 3 -5.25 14.59 -13.22
CA TYR A 3 -5.23 13.33 -12.48
C TYR A 3 -6.61 12.67 -12.53
N THR A 4 -6.68 11.39 -12.16
CA THR A 4 -7.92 10.66 -11.84
C THR A 4 -8.14 10.66 -10.34
N MET A 5 -9.41 10.67 -9.89
CA MET A 5 -9.77 10.32 -8.51
C MET A 5 -10.63 9.04 -8.42
N ILE A 6 -10.19 8.09 -7.60
CA ILE A 6 -10.91 6.86 -7.26
C ILE A 6 -11.48 6.99 -5.85
N GLU A 7 -12.78 6.75 -5.68
CA GLU A 7 -13.49 6.79 -4.39
C GLU A 7 -13.64 5.37 -3.83
N PHE A 8 -13.41 5.23 -2.53
CA PHE A 8 -13.67 4.04 -1.74
C PHE A 8 -14.72 4.38 -0.67
N ASP A 9 -15.83 3.65 -0.63
CA ASP A 9 -16.91 3.87 0.34
C ASP A 9 -16.77 2.89 1.53
N ASP A 10 -16.13 3.37 2.59
CA ASP A 10 -15.88 2.59 3.80
C ASP A 10 -17.11 2.49 4.70
N SER A 11 -18.26 3.09 4.34
CA SER A 11 -19.54 2.86 5.04
C SER A 11 -20.20 1.53 4.62
N VAL A 12 -19.75 0.96 3.50
CA VAL A 12 -20.27 -0.28 2.92
C VAL A 12 -19.33 -1.44 3.25
N ALA A 13 -19.86 -2.46 3.90
CA ALA A 13 -19.16 -3.72 4.17
C ALA A 13 -19.18 -4.63 2.93
N ASP A 14 -18.45 -4.23 1.89
CA ASP A 14 -18.30 -4.93 0.60
C ASP A 14 -16.86 -4.72 0.12
N ASP A 15 -16.28 -5.69 -0.60
CA ASP A 15 -14.96 -5.58 -1.21
C ASP A 15 -14.97 -4.76 -2.51
N ALA A 16 -16.10 -4.73 -3.22
CA ALA A 16 -16.30 -4.02 -4.48
C ALA A 16 -16.81 -2.58 -4.29
N ASN A 17 -16.67 -2.00 -3.09
CA ASN A 17 -17.11 -0.63 -2.72
C ASN A 17 -16.24 0.50 -3.32
N ILE A 18 -15.76 0.32 -4.55
CA ILE A 18 -14.85 1.25 -5.24
C ILE A 18 -15.55 1.85 -6.45
N SER A 19 -15.31 3.13 -6.70
CA SER A 19 -15.90 3.86 -7.83
C SER A 19 -14.89 4.75 -8.51
N ASN A 20 -14.91 4.75 -9.84
CA ASN A 20 -14.14 5.67 -10.65
C ASN A 20 -14.99 6.91 -10.93
N LEU A 21 -14.56 8.04 -10.37
CA LEU A 21 -15.31 9.30 -10.46
C LEU A 21 -15.20 9.97 -11.84
N ASP A 22 -14.11 9.72 -12.56
CA ASP A 22 -13.84 10.34 -13.87
C ASP A 22 -14.81 9.83 -14.95
N ASN A 23 -14.98 8.50 -15.01
CA ASN A 23 -15.81 7.84 -16.02
C ASN A 23 -17.20 7.40 -15.49
N LYS A 24 -17.50 7.69 -14.22
CA LYS A 24 -18.77 7.40 -13.55
C LYS A 24 -19.12 5.91 -13.55
N THR A 25 -18.15 5.07 -13.16
CA THR A 25 -18.34 3.62 -13.06
C THR A 25 -18.02 3.05 -11.69
N GLY A 26 -18.56 1.85 -11.40
CA GLY A 26 -18.37 1.16 -10.12
C GLY A 26 -19.52 1.38 -9.13
N TYR A 27 -19.25 1.06 -7.87
CA TYR A 27 -20.25 0.85 -6.82
C TYR A 27 -21.27 2.01 -6.68
N LYS A 28 -20.78 3.24 -6.54
CA LYS A 28 -21.56 4.47 -6.40
C LYS A 28 -22.53 4.72 -7.56
N PHE A 29 -22.20 4.21 -8.75
CA PHE A 29 -22.97 4.42 -9.97
C PHE A 29 -23.81 3.20 -10.36
N GLY A 30 -23.78 2.12 -9.58
CA GLY A 30 -24.59 0.92 -9.80
C GLY A 30 -24.29 0.21 -11.12
N ASN A 31 -23.04 0.28 -11.61
CA ASN A 31 -22.62 -0.33 -12.87
C ASN A 31 -21.21 -0.94 -12.75
N ALA A 32 -20.81 -1.72 -13.76
CA ALA A 32 -19.50 -2.37 -13.78
C ALA A 32 -18.36 -1.34 -13.80
N TYR A 33 -17.40 -1.52 -12.88
CA TYR A 33 -16.22 -0.67 -12.79
C TYR A 33 -15.41 -0.68 -14.10
N LYS A 34 -14.87 0.47 -14.46
CA LYS A 34 -13.90 0.61 -15.55
C LYS A 34 -12.69 1.41 -15.06
N MET A 35 -11.51 0.88 -15.32
CA MET A 35 -10.24 1.53 -15.01
C MET A 35 -10.15 2.93 -15.63
N SER A 36 -9.49 3.84 -14.93
CA SER A 36 -9.32 5.23 -15.37
C SER A 36 -8.20 5.41 -16.38
N GLY A 37 -8.20 6.55 -17.08
CA GLY A 37 -7.18 6.88 -18.06
C GLY A 37 -5.77 6.99 -17.47
N HIS A 38 -5.61 7.66 -16.32
CA HIS A 38 -4.29 7.79 -15.69
C HIS A 38 -3.78 6.46 -15.12
N VAL A 39 -4.65 5.66 -14.48
CA VAL A 39 -4.25 4.34 -13.98
C VAL A 39 -3.87 3.43 -15.16
N ASN A 40 -4.64 3.45 -16.26
CA ASN A 40 -4.29 2.72 -17.47
C ASN A 40 -2.94 3.15 -18.04
N ALA A 41 -2.67 4.46 -18.12
CA ALA A 41 -1.42 5.00 -18.66
C ALA A 41 -0.20 4.69 -17.77
N ILE A 42 -0.38 4.53 -16.46
CA ILE A 42 0.66 4.06 -15.54
C ILE A 42 0.90 2.57 -15.78
N LEU A 43 -0.16 1.75 -15.78
CA LEU A 43 -0.05 0.31 -15.93
C LEU A 43 0.47 -0.12 -17.30
N SER A 44 0.18 0.64 -18.36
CA SER A 44 0.67 0.36 -19.72
C SER A 44 2.17 0.62 -19.92
N LYS A 45 2.82 1.28 -18.96
CA LYS A 45 4.28 1.48 -18.96
C LYS A 45 5.01 0.42 -18.14
N ARG A 46 4.27 -0.46 -17.43
CA ARG A 46 4.85 -1.56 -16.67
C ARG A 46 5.15 -2.71 -17.61
N HIS A 47 6.34 -3.25 -17.49
CA HIS A 47 6.79 -4.40 -18.27
C HIS A 47 7.56 -5.36 -17.39
N ARG A 48 7.44 -6.66 -17.67
CA ARG A 48 8.44 -7.62 -17.20
C ARG A 48 9.72 -7.39 -17.97
N VAL A 49 10.86 -7.54 -17.32
CA VAL A 49 12.19 -7.24 -17.86
C VAL A 49 13.20 -8.28 -17.38
N LEU A 50 14.28 -8.45 -18.13
CA LEU A 50 15.51 -9.03 -17.58
C LEU A 50 16.47 -7.90 -17.24
N ALA A 51 16.97 -7.89 -16.00
CA ALA A 51 17.81 -6.81 -15.49
C ALA A 51 19.08 -7.31 -14.79
N LYS A 52 20.16 -6.52 -14.88
CA LYS A 52 21.45 -6.78 -14.24
C LYS A 52 21.94 -5.53 -13.53
N VAL A 53 22.48 -5.70 -12.31
CA VAL A 53 23.22 -4.63 -11.63
C VAL A 53 24.51 -4.38 -12.39
N THR A 54 24.66 -3.15 -12.91
CA THR A 54 25.82 -2.68 -13.69
C THR A 54 26.72 -1.76 -12.87
N LYS A 55 26.19 -1.17 -11.80
CA LYS A 55 26.97 -0.41 -10.80
C LYS A 55 26.46 -0.73 -9.40
N MET A 56 27.36 -1.18 -8.53
CA MET A 56 27.02 -1.41 -7.12
C MET A 56 26.73 -0.07 -6.41
N PRO A 57 25.69 0.00 -5.57
CA PRO A 57 25.42 1.16 -4.73
C PRO A 57 26.46 1.29 -3.61
N THR A 58 26.57 2.48 -3.05
CA THR A 58 27.20 2.67 -1.73
C THR A 58 26.24 2.19 -0.63
N SER A 59 26.74 1.97 0.59
CA SER A 59 25.93 1.49 1.70
C SER A 59 26.08 2.38 2.94
N ARG A 60 25.08 2.33 3.82
CA ARG A 60 25.07 3.00 5.11
C ARG A 60 24.59 2.04 6.19
N LYS A 61 25.10 2.20 7.41
CA LYS A 61 24.64 1.43 8.56
C LYS A 61 23.31 1.95 9.10
N VAL A 62 22.38 1.03 9.34
CA VAL A 62 21.06 1.31 9.88
C VAL A 62 20.68 0.21 10.88
N GLU A 63 19.94 0.58 11.93
CA GLU A 63 19.33 -0.40 12.83
C GLU A 63 17.91 -0.72 12.41
N ILE A 64 17.67 -1.93 11.92
CA ILE A 64 16.36 -2.43 11.51
C ILE A 64 16.07 -3.72 12.28
N ALA A 65 14.90 -3.81 12.90
CA ALA A 65 14.46 -4.93 13.73
C ALA A 65 15.49 -5.34 14.81
N GLY A 66 16.16 -4.35 15.41
CA GLY A 66 17.20 -4.56 16.42
C GLY A 66 18.53 -5.10 15.87
N GLN A 67 18.69 -5.15 14.54
CA GLN A 67 19.92 -5.59 13.86
C GLN A 67 20.62 -4.40 13.22
N GLN A 68 21.93 -4.29 13.44
CA GLN A 68 22.78 -3.33 12.73
C GLN A 68 23.16 -3.92 11.36
N VAL A 69 22.60 -3.37 10.29
CA VAL A 69 22.77 -3.86 8.92
C VAL A 69 23.29 -2.77 7.99
N GLU A 70 23.86 -3.17 6.85
CA GLU A 70 24.22 -2.28 5.76
C GLU A 70 23.02 -2.13 4.81
N VAL A 71 22.56 -0.91 4.56
CA VAL A 71 21.47 -0.63 3.63
C VAL A 71 22.04 0.08 2.41
N ASN A 72 21.63 -0.35 1.23
CA ASN A 72 22.04 0.27 -0.03
C ASN A 72 21.47 1.70 -0.16
N ASN A 73 22.30 2.61 -0.66
CA ASN A 73 21.88 3.94 -1.08
C ASN A 73 21.31 3.86 -2.51
N PRO A 74 20.42 4.79 -2.91
CA PRO A 74 19.83 4.79 -4.26
C PRO A 74 20.79 5.35 -5.33
N ASP A 75 22.08 5.00 -5.27
CA ASP A 75 23.15 5.49 -6.16
C ASP A 75 23.80 4.39 -7.02
N GLY A 76 23.28 3.17 -6.93
CA GLY A 76 23.59 2.05 -7.82
C GLY A 76 22.92 2.18 -9.19
N GLU A 77 23.21 1.24 -10.09
CA GLU A 77 22.62 1.18 -11.43
C GLU A 77 22.23 -0.26 -11.81
N MET A 78 21.02 -0.42 -12.35
CA MET A 78 20.59 -1.64 -13.03
C MET A 78 20.27 -1.34 -14.50
N THR A 79 20.86 -2.13 -15.40
CA THR A 79 20.51 -2.12 -16.82
C THR A 79 19.47 -3.20 -17.10
N TYR A 80 18.44 -2.89 -17.87
CA TYR A 80 17.36 -3.81 -18.21
C TYR A 80 17.03 -3.81 -19.71
N PHE A 81 16.39 -4.88 -20.17
CA PHE A 81 15.69 -4.91 -21.45
C PHE A 81 14.27 -5.49 -21.27
N PRO A 82 13.22 -4.91 -21.88
CA PRO A 82 11.85 -5.40 -21.72
C PRO A 82 11.61 -6.77 -22.34
N LEU A 83 10.73 -7.54 -21.72
CA LEU A 83 10.16 -8.78 -22.25
C LEU A 83 8.83 -8.49 -22.93
N HIS A 84 8.41 -9.37 -23.84
CA HIS A 84 7.16 -9.21 -24.57
C HIS A 84 5.95 -9.35 -23.63
N ASP A 85 4.96 -8.45 -23.74
CA ASP A 85 3.82 -8.40 -22.82
C ASP A 85 2.87 -9.60 -22.98
N GLU A 86 2.89 -10.27 -24.14
CA GLU A 86 2.12 -11.51 -24.34
C GLU A 86 2.86 -12.75 -23.80
N SER A 87 4.19 -12.71 -23.69
CA SER A 87 4.99 -13.84 -23.23
C SER A 87 6.38 -13.40 -22.76
N SER A 88 6.71 -13.67 -21.50
CA SER A 88 8.02 -13.38 -20.91
C SER A 88 9.16 -14.25 -21.45
N ASN A 89 8.85 -15.25 -22.28
CA ASN A 89 9.84 -16.11 -22.93
C ASN A 89 10.55 -15.42 -24.11
N PHE A 90 10.15 -14.19 -24.44
CA PHE A 90 10.70 -13.41 -25.55
C PHE A 90 11.04 -12.00 -25.07
N TYR A 91 12.13 -11.44 -25.60
CA TYR A 91 12.42 -10.01 -25.49
C TYR A 91 11.46 -9.20 -26.34
N ALA A 92 11.18 -7.96 -25.94
CA ALA A 92 10.39 -7.02 -26.75
C ALA A 92 11.29 -6.22 -27.72
N ASP A 93 12.02 -6.93 -28.58
CA ASP A 93 12.96 -6.37 -29.56
C ASP A 93 12.44 -6.36 -31.02
N ALA A 94 11.22 -6.85 -31.25
CA ALA A 94 10.48 -6.79 -32.50
C ALA A 94 8.98 -6.55 -32.25
N GLU A 95 8.23 -6.15 -33.28
CA GLU A 95 6.76 -5.97 -33.18
C GLU A 95 5.99 -7.30 -33.21
N ASP A 96 6.42 -8.24 -34.05
CA ASP A 96 5.85 -9.59 -34.12
C ASP A 96 6.62 -10.51 -33.17
N MET A 97 5.91 -11.17 -32.25
CA MET A 97 6.50 -12.10 -31.29
C MET A 97 7.30 -13.23 -31.96
N ASN A 98 6.98 -13.60 -33.22
CA ASN A 98 7.73 -14.60 -33.97
C ASN A 98 9.14 -14.15 -34.35
N ASP A 99 9.38 -12.84 -34.41
CA ASP A 99 10.68 -12.25 -34.73
C ASP A 99 11.45 -11.84 -33.47
N CYS A 100 10.85 -11.96 -32.28
CA CYS A 100 11.48 -11.63 -31.01
C CYS A 100 12.57 -12.61 -30.61
N THR A 101 13.64 -12.10 -30.01
CA THR A 101 14.70 -12.94 -29.44
C THR A 101 14.17 -13.72 -28.23
N VAL A 102 14.45 -15.03 -28.16
CA VAL A 102 14.09 -15.86 -27.00
C VAL A 102 14.88 -15.41 -25.75
N ALA A 103 14.17 -15.17 -24.66
CA ALA A 103 14.73 -14.79 -23.38
C ALA A 103 14.93 -16.01 -22.46
N LYS A 104 16.02 -16.03 -21.70
CA LYS A 104 16.28 -17.05 -20.67
C LYS A 104 15.98 -16.51 -19.27
N LEU A 105 14.89 -17.01 -18.70
CA LEU A 105 14.44 -16.67 -17.36
C LEU A 105 15.12 -17.51 -16.25
N ASP A 106 16.21 -18.23 -16.56
CA ASP A 106 16.94 -19.13 -15.66
C ASP A 106 18.03 -18.43 -14.82
N GLY A 107 18.12 -17.10 -14.92
CA GLY A 107 19.12 -16.28 -14.22
C GLY A 107 20.43 -16.08 -14.97
N SER A 108 20.63 -16.71 -16.14
CA SER A 108 21.82 -16.52 -16.97
C SER A 108 21.84 -15.15 -17.68
N GLU A 109 20.67 -14.64 -18.04
CA GLU A 109 20.51 -13.37 -18.77
C GLU A 109 20.07 -12.20 -17.89
N GLY A 110 19.89 -12.41 -16.59
CA GLY A 110 19.51 -11.38 -15.64
C GLY A 110 18.47 -11.89 -14.65
N ASP A 111 18.03 -10.99 -13.78
CA ASP A 111 16.91 -11.23 -12.89
C ASP A 111 15.60 -10.85 -13.59
N TRP A 112 14.57 -11.66 -13.40
CA TRP A 112 13.23 -11.43 -13.90
C TRP A 112 12.49 -10.44 -13.02
N MET A 113 12.45 -9.20 -13.46
CA MET A 113 11.95 -8.05 -12.70
C MET A 113 10.73 -7.43 -13.39
N MET A 114 9.91 -6.73 -12.63
CA MET A 114 8.90 -5.80 -13.09
C MET A 114 9.52 -4.41 -13.11
N TYR A 115 9.44 -3.73 -14.25
CA TYR A 115 9.66 -2.30 -14.34
C TYR A 115 8.43 -1.56 -13.83
N GLU A 116 8.57 -0.90 -12.70
CA GLU A 116 7.55 -0.03 -12.12
C GLU A 116 7.87 1.42 -12.49
N PRO A 117 7.03 2.08 -13.31
CA PRO A 117 7.32 3.42 -13.84
C PRO A 117 7.11 4.50 -12.78
N PHE A 118 7.65 5.69 -13.08
CA PHE A 118 7.32 6.90 -12.34
C PHE A 118 5.84 7.28 -12.47
N TYR A 119 5.23 7.74 -11.37
CA TYR A 119 3.94 8.44 -11.39
C TYR A 119 3.71 9.29 -10.14
N TRP A 120 2.79 10.25 -10.21
CA TRP A 120 2.37 11.04 -9.06
C TRP A 120 1.13 10.44 -8.41
N SER A 121 1.09 10.42 -7.08
CA SER A 121 -0.11 10.01 -6.35
C SER A 121 -0.33 10.82 -5.07
N LYS A 122 -1.57 10.79 -4.58
CA LYS A 122 -1.91 11.19 -3.21
C LYS A 122 -3.17 10.48 -2.75
N GLY A 123 -3.24 10.13 -1.48
CA GLY A 123 -4.45 9.63 -0.85
C GLY A 123 -5.10 10.66 0.06
N ILE A 124 -6.42 10.58 0.18
CA ILE A 124 -7.21 11.39 1.11
C ILE A 124 -8.03 10.46 1.99
N ASN A 125 -7.93 10.62 3.30
CA ASN A 125 -8.75 9.89 4.27
C ASN A 125 -9.87 10.81 4.80
N ASP A 126 -11.02 10.79 4.13
CA ASP A 126 -12.21 11.55 4.52
C ASP A 126 -13.02 10.77 5.56
N TYR A 127 -12.41 10.61 6.74
CA TYR A 127 -12.89 9.73 7.79
C TYR A 127 -14.31 10.08 8.27
N LEU A 128 -14.62 11.38 8.44
CA LEU A 128 -15.93 11.80 8.95
C LEU A 128 -17.08 11.46 7.99
N ASN A 129 -16.78 11.28 6.69
CA ASN A 129 -17.75 10.87 5.68
C ASN A 129 -17.64 9.38 5.31
N ASN A 130 -16.82 8.59 6.02
CA ASN A 130 -16.54 7.18 5.74
C ASN A 130 -16.04 6.94 4.31
N LYS A 131 -15.15 7.81 3.81
CA LYS A 131 -14.61 7.68 2.46
C LYS A 131 -13.09 7.78 2.43
N LYS A 132 -12.50 7.13 1.43
CA LYS A 132 -11.12 7.39 1.02
C LYS A 132 -11.10 7.73 -0.45
N TYR A 133 -10.10 8.51 -0.83
CA TYR A 133 -9.85 8.84 -2.22
C TYR A 133 -8.41 8.53 -2.58
N ALA A 134 -8.17 7.95 -3.75
CA ALA A 134 -6.85 7.77 -4.31
C ALA A 134 -6.76 8.57 -5.60
N CYS A 135 -5.81 9.49 -5.66
CA CYS A 135 -5.54 10.29 -6.83
C CYS A 135 -4.28 9.79 -7.53
N TYR A 136 -4.35 9.64 -8.85
CA TYR A 136 -3.24 9.20 -9.69
C TYR A 136 -3.05 10.13 -10.88
N SER A 137 -1.81 10.52 -11.15
CA SER A 137 -1.43 11.18 -12.39
C SER A 137 -0.27 10.46 -13.06
N SER A 138 -0.42 10.29 -14.37
CA SER A 138 0.58 9.70 -15.27
C SER A 138 1.51 10.75 -15.88
N TYR A 139 1.45 11.99 -15.40
CA TYR A 139 2.35 13.08 -15.81
C TYR A 139 3.80 12.71 -15.51
N PRO A 140 4.77 13.21 -16.30
CA PRO A 140 6.18 12.95 -16.08
C PRO A 140 6.69 13.60 -14.79
N GLU A 141 7.91 13.22 -14.37
CA GLU A 141 8.56 13.69 -13.15
C GLU A 141 8.77 15.22 -13.14
N ASP A 142 9.06 15.82 -14.28
CA ASP A 142 9.24 17.27 -14.45
C ASP A 142 7.92 18.06 -14.51
N GLU A 143 6.78 17.38 -14.49
CA GLU A 143 5.45 17.98 -14.51
C GLU A 143 4.58 17.46 -13.36
N MET A 144 4.73 18.06 -12.18
CA MET A 144 3.86 17.77 -11.04
C MET A 144 2.42 18.25 -11.31
N PRO A 145 1.37 17.47 -10.96
CA PRO A 145 -0.01 17.92 -11.10
C PRO A 145 -0.28 19.18 -10.26
N PRO A 146 -1.32 19.98 -10.60
CA PRO A 146 -1.62 21.22 -9.90
C PRO A 146 -1.75 21.04 -8.38
N ILE A 147 -1.09 21.93 -7.64
CA ILE A 147 -1.22 22.09 -6.19
C ILE A 147 -2.27 23.19 -5.93
N PRO A 148 -3.27 22.94 -5.08
CA PRO A 148 -4.25 23.96 -4.72
C PRO A 148 -3.66 25.02 -3.79
N ASP A 149 -4.24 26.22 -3.78
CA ASP A 149 -3.91 27.23 -2.79
C ASP A 149 -4.49 26.82 -1.42
N ALA A 150 -3.59 26.57 -0.46
CA ALA A 150 -3.93 26.18 0.90
C ALA A 150 -2.83 26.62 1.87
N THR A 151 -3.23 26.99 3.08
CA THR A 151 -2.29 27.28 4.17
C THR A 151 -1.98 25.99 4.93
N VAL A 152 -0.70 25.62 4.99
CA VAL A 152 -0.22 24.43 5.71
C VAL A 152 0.56 24.86 6.96
N LEU A 153 0.15 24.35 8.13
CA LEU A 153 0.77 24.68 9.42
C LEU A 153 1.37 23.42 10.05
N THR A 154 2.66 23.49 10.39
CA THR A 154 3.34 22.47 11.21
C THR A 154 3.03 22.67 12.69
N LEU A 155 3.31 21.67 13.52
CA LEU A 155 3.14 21.79 14.98
C LEU A 155 3.99 22.93 15.55
N ASP A 156 5.21 23.12 15.05
CA ASP A 156 6.10 24.17 15.54
C ASP A 156 5.58 25.58 15.18
N ALA A 157 5.08 25.77 13.95
CA ALA A 157 4.42 27.02 13.57
C ALA A 157 3.17 27.33 14.44
N ILE A 158 2.42 26.29 14.83
CA ILE A 158 1.29 26.44 15.76
C ILE A 158 1.76 26.85 17.15
N LYS A 159 2.86 26.27 17.67
CA LYS A 159 3.43 26.63 18.98
C LYS A 159 3.99 28.06 19.02
N GLU A 160 4.52 28.55 17.91
CA GLU A 160 5.01 29.92 17.77
C GLU A 160 3.88 30.96 17.76
N THR A 161 2.65 30.54 17.40
CA THR A 161 1.47 31.40 17.46
C THR A 161 1.03 31.64 18.90
N GLN A 162 0.76 32.89 19.28
CA GLN A 162 0.33 33.23 20.64
C GLN A 162 -0.97 32.49 21.02
N GLY A 163 -0.87 31.61 22.03
CA GLY A 163 -1.99 30.77 22.46
C GLY A 163 -2.38 29.67 21.46
N GLY A 164 -1.53 29.39 20.48
CA GLY A 164 -1.70 28.32 19.49
C GLY A 164 -1.51 26.91 20.07
N TRP A 165 -0.84 26.79 21.21
CA TRP A 165 -0.61 25.50 21.86
C TRP A 165 -0.77 25.58 23.38
N LEU A 166 -1.34 24.54 23.97
CA LEU A 166 -1.52 24.40 25.40
C LEU A 166 -1.26 22.95 25.84
N GLY A 167 -0.14 22.73 26.52
CA GLY A 167 0.27 21.43 27.05
C GLY A 167 -0.54 20.97 28.27
N GLU A 168 -0.47 19.67 28.54
CA GLU A 168 -1.16 19.00 29.65
C GLU A 168 -2.66 19.27 29.68
N ARG A 169 -3.27 19.42 28.50
CA ARG A 169 -4.67 19.79 28.33
C ARG A 169 -5.29 18.99 27.19
N LYS A 170 -6.61 18.81 27.29
CA LYS A 170 -7.47 18.28 26.23
C LYS A 170 -8.77 19.07 26.13
N ILE A 171 -9.39 19.00 24.96
CA ILE A 171 -10.73 19.52 24.68
C ILE A 171 -11.76 18.41 24.87
N MET A 172 -12.74 18.70 25.72
CA MET A 172 -13.92 17.89 25.93
C MET A 172 -15.10 18.46 25.13
N SER A 173 -15.74 17.62 24.34
CA SER A 173 -16.93 17.97 23.57
C SER A 173 -18.19 18.06 24.44
N GLY A 174 -19.25 18.69 23.93
CA GLY A 174 -20.55 18.78 24.62
C GLY A 174 -20.65 19.87 25.68
N LYS A 175 -19.75 20.85 25.65
CA LYS A 175 -19.78 22.05 26.50
C LYS A 175 -20.26 23.27 25.69
N PRO A 176 -20.90 24.27 26.32
CA PRO A 176 -21.35 25.47 25.64
C PRO A 176 -20.21 26.45 25.32
N THR A 177 -19.15 26.47 26.12
CA THR A 177 -18.04 27.43 26.00
C THR A 177 -16.68 26.73 26.01
N LEU A 178 -15.71 27.36 25.36
CA LEU A 178 -14.33 26.86 25.29
C LEU A 178 -13.71 26.71 26.69
N MET A 179 -14.01 27.64 27.61
CA MET A 179 -13.50 27.60 28.99
C MET A 179 -13.94 26.34 29.72
N GLU A 180 -15.18 25.89 29.51
CA GLU A 180 -15.71 24.65 30.10
C GLU A 180 -15.20 23.37 29.41
N SER A 181 -14.74 23.48 28.15
CA SER A 181 -14.19 22.35 27.39
C SER A 181 -12.78 21.96 27.81
N TYR A 182 -11.97 22.89 28.32
CA TYR A 182 -10.59 22.58 28.70
C TYR A 182 -10.51 21.73 29.97
N THR A 183 -9.87 20.56 29.86
CA THR A 183 -9.60 19.67 30.99
C THR A 183 -8.11 19.34 31.07
N THR A 184 -7.56 19.26 32.28
CA THR A 184 -6.15 18.87 32.51
C THR A 184 -5.93 17.40 32.22
N ASP A 185 -4.93 17.08 31.40
CA ASP A 185 -4.50 15.71 31.11
C ASP A 185 -3.08 15.72 30.53
N LYS A 186 -2.13 15.08 31.21
CA LYS A 186 -0.70 15.10 30.83
C LYS A 186 -0.39 14.32 29.55
N ALA A 187 -1.27 13.41 29.14
CA ALA A 187 -1.07 12.64 27.92
C ALA A 187 -1.35 13.47 26.66
N TYR A 188 -2.06 14.60 26.79
CA TYR A 188 -2.56 15.38 25.66
C TYR A 188 -2.02 16.81 25.67
N SER A 189 -2.14 17.43 24.51
CA SER A 189 -2.03 18.87 24.33
C SER A 189 -3.19 19.36 23.45
N VAL A 190 -3.54 20.64 23.58
CA VAL A 190 -4.50 21.30 22.69
C VAL A 190 -3.76 22.21 21.73
N CYS A 191 -4.07 22.08 20.44
CA CYS A 191 -3.68 23.04 19.41
C CYS A 191 -4.86 23.96 19.10
N LYS A 192 -4.55 25.21 18.77
CA LYS A 192 -5.48 26.24 18.31
C LYS A 192 -4.98 26.79 16.98
N VAL A 193 -5.87 26.83 15.99
CA VAL A 193 -5.62 27.47 14.68
C VAL A 193 -6.74 28.46 14.35
N ASP A 194 -6.38 29.55 13.69
CA ASP A 194 -7.35 30.49 13.13
C ASP A 194 -7.97 29.88 11.88
N VAL A 195 -9.30 29.84 11.83
CA VAL A 195 -10.07 29.28 10.71
C VAL A 195 -10.91 30.35 10.01
N SER A 196 -10.77 31.61 10.39
CA SER A 196 -11.56 32.73 9.88
C SER A 196 -11.41 32.86 8.37
N GLY A 197 -12.53 32.82 7.64
CA GLY A 197 -12.56 32.98 6.19
C GLY A 197 -12.20 31.72 5.38
N TYR A 198 -11.72 30.65 6.01
CA TYR A 198 -11.52 29.36 5.36
C TYR A 198 -12.83 28.56 5.26
N ARG A 199 -12.93 27.70 4.25
CA ARG A 199 -14.09 26.82 4.05
C ARG A 199 -13.90 25.47 4.71
N ARG A 200 -12.69 24.92 4.64
CA ARG A 200 -12.35 23.61 5.22
C ARG A 200 -11.04 23.63 5.95
N VAL A 201 -10.95 22.69 6.89
CA VAL A 201 -9.74 22.40 7.64
C VAL A 201 -9.49 20.90 7.73
N ARG A 202 -8.25 20.49 7.50
CA ARG A 202 -7.69 19.19 7.84
C ARG A 202 -6.82 19.33 9.06
N PHE A 203 -6.99 18.49 10.07
CA PHE A 203 -6.22 18.59 11.31
C PHE A 203 -6.03 17.22 11.99
N PRO A 204 -4.88 16.97 12.66
CA PRO A 204 -4.65 15.74 13.43
C PRO A 204 -5.65 15.61 14.59
N SER A 205 -6.04 14.39 14.92
CA SER A 205 -7.00 14.12 16.00
C SER A 205 -6.70 12.81 16.72
N VAL A 206 -7.56 12.47 17.68
CA VAL A 206 -7.46 11.28 18.53
C VAL A 206 -8.82 10.58 18.63
N PRO A 207 -8.85 9.26 18.92
CA PRO A 207 -10.07 8.57 19.27
C PRO A 207 -10.79 9.23 20.47
N GLY A 208 -12.11 9.38 20.37
CA GLY A 208 -12.91 10.22 21.28
C GLY A 208 -13.28 9.60 22.62
N THR A 209 -12.42 8.72 23.18
CA THR A 209 -12.67 8.09 24.48
C THR A 209 -12.91 9.14 25.55
N GLY A 210 -14.10 9.11 26.18
CA GLY A 210 -14.48 10.11 27.17
C GLY A 210 -14.79 11.48 26.57
N LEU A 211 -15.27 11.56 25.33
CA LEU A 211 -15.64 12.83 24.64
C LEU A 211 -14.47 13.77 24.35
N ILE A 212 -13.24 13.25 24.35
CA ILE A 212 -12.08 13.99 23.84
C ILE A 212 -12.30 14.29 22.36
N GLY A 213 -11.95 15.48 21.91
CA GLY A 213 -12.08 15.80 20.50
C GLY A 213 -11.65 17.21 20.16
N SER A 214 -12.45 17.83 19.30
CA SER A 214 -12.17 19.15 18.73
C SER A 214 -13.42 20.01 18.71
N VAL A 215 -13.25 21.33 18.86
CA VAL A 215 -14.35 22.29 18.85
C VAL A 215 -14.02 23.50 17.98
N PHE A 216 -15.00 23.93 17.20
CA PHE A 216 -14.99 25.24 16.55
C PHE A 216 -15.64 26.25 17.48
N ALA A 217 -15.01 27.40 17.64
CA ALA A 217 -15.51 28.48 18.49
C ALA A 217 -15.57 29.82 17.74
N ASP A 218 -16.52 30.67 18.15
CA ASP A 218 -16.58 32.08 17.74
C ASP A 218 -15.59 32.95 18.52
N ALA A 219 -15.57 34.25 18.22
CA ALA A 219 -14.68 35.23 18.85
C ALA A 219 -14.95 35.39 20.36
N GLU A 220 -16.18 35.13 20.80
CA GLU A 220 -16.60 35.16 22.20
C GLU A 220 -16.28 33.86 22.96
N GLY A 221 -15.82 32.82 22.26
CA GLY A 221 -15.49 31.52 22.84
C GLY A 221 -16.69 30.58 23.04
N ASN A 222 -17.83 30.87 22.42
CA ASN A 222 -18.96 29.94 22.35
C ASN A 222 -18.65 28.83 21.34
N ILE A 223 -19.02 27.61 21.68
CA ILE A 223 -18.78 26.45 20.82
C ILE A 223 -19.88 26.37 19.76
N LEU A 224 -19.46 26.39 18.49
CA LEU A 224 -20.34 26.32 17.32
C LEU A 224 -20.54 24.89 16.82
N LYS A 225 -19.50 24.05 16.93
CA LYS A 225 -19.50 22.65 16.50
C LYS A 225 -18.48 21.86 17.33
N SER A 226 -18.86 20.66 17.75
CA SER A 226 -17.94 19.70 18.36
C SER A 226 -17.76 18.50 17.44
N ILE A 227 -16.56 17.95 17.38
CA ILE A 227 -16.23 16.75 16.62
C ILE A 227 -15.57 15.76 17.57
N VAL A 228 -16.14 14.55 17.64
CA VAL A 228 -15.64 13.43 18.44
C VAL A 228 -15.51 12.24 17.50
N VAL A 229 -14.34 11.59 17.49
CA VAL A 229 -14.13 10.34 16.76
C VAL A 229 -14.77 9.20 17.54
N PRO A 230 -15.79 8.50 17.02
CA PRO A 230 -16.44 7.40 17.73
C PRO A 230 -15.48 6.24 17.99
N THR A 231 -15.54 5.63 19.16
CA THR A 231 -14.65 4.50 19.53
C THR A 231 -15.20 3.12 19.17
N ILE A 232 -16.51 3.04 18.86
CA ILE A 232 -17.18 1.83 18.38
C ILE A 232 -17.03 1.76 16.86
N GLY A 233 -16.57 0.61 16.34
CA GLY A 233 -16.35 0.42 14.90
C GLY A 233 -15.25 1.33 14.34
N LEU A 234 -14.23 1.61 15.16
CA LEU A 234 -13.16 2.56 14.88
C LEU A 234 -12.31 2.08 13.69
N LYS A 235 -11.99 3.00 12.77
CA LYS A 235 -11.05 2.81 11.64
C LYS A 235 -9.98 3.91 11.66
N PHE A 236 -9.57 4.32 12.85
CA PHE A 236 -8.78 5.53 13.10
C PHE A 236 -7.82 5.30 14.26
N GLU A 237 -6.61 5.85 14.15
CA GLU A 237 -5.59 5.85 15.19
C GLU A 237 -5.24 7.29 15.58
N ALA A 238 -4.72 7.48 16.79
CA ALA A 238 -4.24 8.80 17.21
C ALA A 238 -3.13 9.31 16.27
N GLY A 239 -3.23 10.58 15.87
CA GLY A 239 -2.31 11.22 14.91
C GLY A 239 -2.81 11.20 13.47
N MET A 240 -3.80 10.36 13.13
CA MET A 240 -4.53 10.51 11.87
C MET A 240 -5.30 11.83 11.86
N TYR A 241 -5.66 12.32 10.68
CA TYR A 241 -6.34 13.60 10.51
C TYR A 241 -7.84 13.44 10.26
N LEU A 242 -8.58 14.49 10.61
CA LEU A 242 -9.97 14.71 10.22
C LEU A 242 -10.05 15.85 9.21
N ILE A 243 -11.04 15.81 8.33
CA ILE A 243 -11.39 16.90 7.42
C ILE A 243 -12.78 17.39 7.82
N ALA A 244 -12.93 18.69 8.01
CA ALA A 244 -14.22 19.28 8.37
C ALA A 244 -14.44 20.63 7.69
N ASP A 245 -15.69 20.88 7.32
CA ASP A 245 -16.15 22.23 6.96
C ASP A 245 -16.13 23.14 8.19
N VAL A 246 -15.66 24.37 7.98
CA VAL A 246 -15.59 25.45 8.96
C VAL A 246 -16.99 26.03 9.14
N PRO A 247 -17.58 26.00 10.36
CA PRO A 247 -18.89 26.60 10.61
C PRO A 247 -18.88 28.11 10.37
N GLU A 248 -20.02 28.65 9.95
CA GLU A 248 -20.21 30.10 9.88
C GLU A 248 -19.95 30.74 11.25
N ARG A 249 -19.26 31.89 11.27
CA ARG A 249 -18.79 32.61 12.47
C ARG A 249 -17.65 31.96 13.26
N ALA A 250 -17.18 30.77 12.87
CA ALA A 250 -16.03 30.18 13.53
C ALA A 250 -14.77 31.02 13.25
N THR A 251 -14.07 31.41 14.31
CA THR A 251 -12.79 32.10 14.22
C THR A 251 -11.63 31.21 14.64
N ALA A 252 -11.88 30.16 15.43
CA ALA A 252 -10.84 29.24 15.85
C ALA A 252 -11.31 27.78 15.86
N LEU A 253 -10.40 26.88 15.53
CA LEU A 253 -10.50 25.45 15.81
C LEU A 253 -9.55 25.11 16.95
N HIS A 254 -10.06 24.46 17.99
CA HIS A 254 -9.30 23.88 19.08
C HIS A 254 -9.38 22.36 19.02
N PHE A 255 -8.26 21.66 18.99
CA PHE A 255 -8.24 20.20 18.84
C PHE A 255 -7.21 19.53 19.76
N SER A 256 -7.57 18.35 20.25
CA SER A 256 -6.70 17.57 21.13
C SER A 256 -5.77 16.68 20.31
N ILE A 257 -4.48 16.67 20.68
CA ILE A 257 -3.48 15.73 20.16
C ILE A 257 -2.93 14.87 21.30
N LEU A 258 -2.60 13.62 21.01
CA LEU A 258 -1.90 12.75 21.93
C LEU A 258 -0.40 13.04 21.82
N ASN A 259 0.28 13.31 22.94
CA ASN A 259 1.68 13.74 22.94
C ASN A 259 2.66 12.69 22.37
N THR A 260 2.25 11.42 22.31
CA THR A 260 3.04 10.32 21.74
C THR A 260 2.64 9.95 20.31
N ALA A 261 1.62 10.58 19.75
CA ALA A 261 1.21 10.34 18.36
C ALA A 261 1.98 11.26 17.41
N GLU A 262 2.16 10.82 16.17
CA GLU A 262 2.76 11.67 15.15
C GLU A 262 1.83 12.84 14.80
N PHE A 263 2.43 13.98 14.50
CA PHE A 263 1.71 15.16 14.02
C PHE A 263 2.13 15.41 12.57
N ASP A 264 1.20 15.25 11.63
CA ASP A 264 1.44 15.57 10.23
C ASP A 264 1.42 17.09 10.01
N CYS A 265 0.24 17.67 9.74
CA CYS A 265 0.07 19.11 9.60
C CYS A 265 -1.41 19.50 9.71
N VAL A 266 -1.68 20.79 9.84
CA VAL A 266 -3.00 21.38 9.61
C VAL A 266 -3.04 21.99 8.21
N VAL A 267 -4.12 21.75 7.47
CA VAL A 267 -4.34 22.38 6.14
C VAL A 267 -5.63 23.19 6.21
N LEU A 268 -5.56 24.47 5.82
CA LEU A 268 -6.68 25.39 5.73
C LEU A 268 -6.89 25.76 4.26
N SER A 269 -8.12 25.60 3.74
CA SER A 269 -8.42 25.90 2.34
C SER A 269 -9.72 26.68 2.17
N HIS A 270 -9.75 27.51 1.13
CA HIS A 270 -10.96 28.18 0.64
C HIS A 270 -11.74 27.33 -0.38
N SER A 271 -11.28 26.12 -0.68
CA SER A 271 -11.90 25.19 -1.63
C SER A 271 -12.87 24.21 -0.98
N ASP A 272 -13.90 23.79 -1.74
CA ASP A 272 -14.84 22.73 -1.36
C ASP A 272 -14.45 21.36 -1.96
N LYS A 273 -13.30 21.27 -2.61
CA LYS A 273 -12.79 20.01 -3.15
C LYS A 273 -12.15 19.18 -2.05
N ILE A 274 -12.42 17.88 -2.03
CA ILE A 274 -11.90 17.01 -0.97
C ILE A 274 -10.41 16.73 -1.18
N GLU A 275 -10.02 16.61 -2.44
CA GLU A 275 -8.64 16.41 -2.86
C GLU A 275 -7.73 17.61 -2.57
N ASP A 276 -8.29 18.79 -2.30
CA ASP A 276 -7.50 19.97 -1.92
C ASP A 276 -7.05 19.94 -0.45
N MET A 277 -7.60 19.02 0.35
CA MET A 277 -7.22 18.83 1.75
C MET A 277 -5.93 18.04 1.93
N GLU A 278 -5.48 17.35 0.89
CA GLU A 278 -4.13 16.83 0.79
C GLU A 278 -3.46 17.58 -0.37
N PRO A 279 -2.87 18.77 -0.13
CA PRO A 279 -2.46 19.67 -1.21
C PRO A 279 -1.28 19.13 -2.02
N ASP A 280 -0.36 18.44 -1.35
CA ASP A 280 0.87 17.91 -1.95
C ASP A 280 0.68 16.58 -2.68
N TRP A 281 1.66 16.27 -3.53
CA TRP A 281 1.78 14.99 -4.23
C TRP A 281 2.98 14.18 -3.73
N VAL A 282 2.90 12.87 -3.91
CA VAL A 282 4.00 11.92 -3.69
C VAL A 282 4.55 11.50 -5.04
N ALA A 283 5.86 11.70 -5.21
CA ALA A 283 6.61 11.12 -6.31
C ALA A 283 6.78 9.61 -6.09
N ASN A 284 6.24 8.81 -7.01
CA ASN A 284 6.45 7.37 -6.99
C ASN A 284 7.59 7.03 -7.92
N GLU A 285 8.82 7.13 -7.40
CA GLU A 285 10.04 6.85 -8.17
C GLU A 285 10.01 5.50 -8.88
N GLU A 286 10.58 5.48 -10.09
CA GLU A 286 10.81 4.25 -10.82
C GLU A 286 11.65 3.27 -9.99
N HIS A 287 11.32 1.99 -10.10
CA HIS A 287 12.03 0.93 -9.39
C HIS A 287 11.88 -0.40 -10.13
N LEU A 288 12.72 -1.37 -9.77
CA LEU A 288 12.55 -2.75 -10.20
C LEU A 288 12.10 -3.59 -9.00
N CYS A 289 11.08 -4.42 -9.18
CA CYS A 289 10.62 -5.38 -8.18
C CYS A 289 10.50 -6.76 -8.84
N ALA A 290 11.03 -7.81 -8.24
CA ALA A 290 11.08 -9.13 -8.84
C ALA A 290 9.68 -9.68 -9.17
N VAL A 291 9.53 -10.30 -10.35
CA VAL A 291 8.26 -10.89 -10.80
C VAL A 291 7.90 -12.11 -9.95
N VAL A 292 8.89 -12.90 -9.57
CA VAL A 292 8.80 -14.08 -8.71
C VAL A 292 9.55 -13.84 -7.40
N GLY A 293 9.22 -14.59 -6.36
CA GLY A 293 10.04 -14.61 -5.15
C GLY A 293 11.47 -15.13 -5.42
N SER A 294 12.37 -14.84 -4.49
CA SER A 294 13.79 -15.09 -4.59
C SER A 294 14.12 -16.59 -4.52
N SER A 295 15.04 -17.04 -5.37
CA SER A 295 15.62 -18.39 -5.37
C SER A 295 17.13 -18.33 -5.18
N VAL A 296 17.70 -19.29 -4.46
CA VAL A 296 19.16 -19.46 -4.36
C VAL A 296 19.68 -20.15 -5.62
N VAL A 297 20.56 -19.47 -6.35
CA VAL A 297 21.29 -20.00 -7.50
C VAL A 297 22.80 -19.85 -7.24
N GLY A 298 23.47 -20.96 -7.00
CA GLY A 298 24.85 -20.95 -6.50
C GLY A 298 24.91 -20.29 -5.12
N SER A 299 25.63 -19.18 -5.00
CA SER A 299 25.79 -18.41 -3.76
C SER A 299 24.99 -17.09 -3.73
N LYS A 300 24.03 -16.91 -4.63
CA LYS A 300 23.28 -15.66 -4.80
C LYS A 300 21.78 -15.90 -4.75
N LEU A 301 21.03 -14.96 -4.18
CA LEU A 301 19.60 -14.85 -4.44
C LEU A 301 19.38 -14.34 -5.85
N ARG A 302 18.38 -14.88 -6.56
CA ARG A 302 17.99 -14.50 -7.92
C ARG A 302 16.47 -14.49 -8.05
N ALA A 303 15.94 -13.57 -8.84
CA ALA A 303 14.57 -13.67 -9.32
C ALA A 303 14.60 -14.40 -10.67
N CYS A 304 14.34 -15.71 -10.67
CA CYS A 304 14.44 -16.55 -11.87
C CYS A 304 13.67 -17.86 -11.71
N ILE A 305 13.53 -18.59 -12.82
CA ILE A 305 12.93 -19.92 -12.88
C ILE A 305 14.02 -20.95 -12.66
N THR A 306 13.90 -21.73 -11.59
CA THR A 306 14.86 -22.80 -11.22
C THR A 306 14.30 -24.20 -11.45
N GLY A 307 13.04 -24.32 -11.90
CA GLY A 307 12.31 -25.59 -11.92
C GLY A 307 11.86 -26.08 -10.54
N ALA A 308 12.06 -25.27 -9.50
CA ALA A 308 11.62 -25.51 -8.13
C ALA A 308 10.86 -24.29 -7.58
N SER A 309 10.45 -24.35 -6.32
CA SER A 309 9.87 -23.20 -5.63
C SER A 309 10.94 -22.22 -5.15
N THR A 310 10.48 -21.04 -4.75
CA THR A 310 11.30 -19.98 -4.14
C THR A 310 11.92 -20.43 -2.82
N THR A 311 13.06 -19.84 -2.48
CA THR A 311 13.78 -20.11 -1.23
C THR A 311 12.96 -19.67 -0.01
N ALA A 312 13.05 -20.45 1.06
CA ALA A 312 12.43 -20.20 2.36
C ALA A 312 13.37 -20.59 3.50
N SER A 313 12.88 -20.50 4.74
CA SER A 313 13.60 -20.93 5.95
C SER A 313 14.93 -20.21 6.17
N MET A 314 15.01 -18.94 5.76
CA MET A 314 16.11 -18.04 6.07
C MET A 314 15.62 -16.94 7.00
N THR A 315 16.52 -16.43 7.84
CA THR A 315 16.20 -15.28 8.70
C THR A 315 16.01 -14.02 7.86
N TRP A 316 15.38 -13.00 8.43
CA TRP A 316 15.34 -11.68 7.79
C TRP A 316 16.75 -11.17 7.51
N THR A 317 17.66 -11.33 8.49
CA THR A 317 19.06 -10.89 8.35
C THR A 317 19.77 -11.59 7.18
N ASP A 318 19.52 -12.88 6.97
CA ASP A 318 20.12 -13.62 5.86
C ASP A 318 19.56 -13.15 4.51
N PHE A 319 18.22 -13.07 4.39
CA PHE A 319 17.59 -12.58 3.16
C PHE A 319 18.04 -11.16 2.82
N HIS A 320 18.10 -10.29 3.82
CA HIS A 320 18.63 -8.93 3.69
C HIS A 320 20.09 -8.95 3.22
N TYR A 321 20.97 -9.69 3.91
CA TYR A 321 22.39 -9.79 3.60
C TYR A 321 22.66 -10.23 2.16
N TYR A 322 22.03 -11.32 1.70
CA TYR A 322 22.26 -11.81 0.34
C TYR A 322 21.70 -10.88 -0.74
N SER A 323 20.69 -10.07 -0.43
CA SER A 323 20.16 -9.06 -1.36
C SER A 323 21.06 -7.84 -1.41
N GLN A 324 21.50 -7.37 -0.25
CA GLN A 324 22.44 -6.26 -0.09
C GLN A 324 23.74 -6.52 -0.87
N GLN A 325 24.30 -7.73 -0.77
CA GLN A 325 25.51 -8.15 -1.50
C GLN A 325 25.37 -8.06 -3.01
N ARG A 326 24.13 -8.09 -3.52
CA ARG A 326 23.84 -7.94 -4.94
C ARG A 326 23.63 -6.49 -5.36
N GLY A 327 23.69 -5.54 -4.44
CA GLY A 327 23.32 -4.15 -4.69
C GLY A 327 21.81 -3.95 -4.76
N MET A 328 21.04 -4.87 -4.19
CA MET A 328 19.57 -4.90 -4.18
C MET A 328 19.07 -4.90 -2.74
N GLN A 329 17.76 -4.95 -2.56
CA GLN A 329 17.09 -5.10 -1.26
C GLN A 329 15.91 -6.08 -1.41
N GLN A 330 15.23 -6.41 -0.32
CA GLN A 330 13.89 -7.00 -0.40
C GLN A 330 12.85 -5.94 -0.78
N ILE A 331 11.68 -6.38 -1.27
CA ILE A 331 10.53 -5.51 -1.49
C ILE A 331 10.24 -4.70 -0.22
N ASP A 332 10.01 -3.39 -0.37
CA ASP A 332 9.75 -2.51 0.77
C ASP A 332 8.28 -2.12 0.92
N ALA A 333 7.95 -1.51 2.06
CA ALA A 333 6.58 -1.14 2.42
C ALA A 333 5.91 -0.19 1.41
N LEU A 334 6.68 0.70 0.76
CA LEU A 334 6.16 1.63 -0.24
C LEU A 334 5.83 0.88 -1.54
N MET A 335 6.76 0.04 -2.02
CA MET A 335 6.52 -0.80 -3.20
C MET A 335 5.27 -1.65 -3.03
N HIS A 336 5.15 -2.33 -1.89
CA HIS A 336 3.98 -3.16 -1.63
C HIS A 336 2.68 -2.35 -1.53
N SER A 337 2.69 -1.19 -0.85
CA SER A 337 1.50 -0.32 -0.78
C SER A 337 1.10 0.19 -2.17
N ARG A 338 2.05 0.51 -3.04
CA ARG A 338 1.79 0.90 -4.43
C ARG A 338 1.12 -0.22 -5.22
N ILE A 339 1.66 -1.44 -5.13
CA ILE A 339 1.08 -2.63 -5.79
C ILE A 339 -0.37 -2.83 -5.35
N ALA A 340 -0.64 -2.88 -4.05
CA ALA A 340 -1.99 -3.10 -3.53
C ALA A 340 -2.98 -2.02 -3.99
N ASN A 341 -2.61 -0.74 -3.86
CA ASN A 341 -3.50 0.35 -4.26
C ASN A 341 -3.74 0.39 -5.78
N LEU A 342 -2.72 0.10 -6.60
CA LEU A 342 -2.88 -0.03 -8.05
C LEU A 342 -3.76 -1.21 -8.42
N SER A 343 -3.69 -2.33 -7.68
CA SER A 343 -4.58 -3.49 -7.91
C SER A 343 -6.04 -3.09 -7.70
N TYR A 344 -6.32 -2.38 -6.61
CA TYR A 344 -7.67 -1.90 -6.30
C TYR A 344 -8.15 -0.86 -7.32
N ALA A 345 -7.27 0.03 -7.77
CA ALA A 345 -7.59 1.02 -8.79
C ALA A 345 -7.77 0.41 -10.19
N LYS A 346 -7.11 -0.72 -10.50
CA LYS A 346 -7.29 -1.46 -11.75
C LYS A 346 -8.64 -2.18 -11.78
N TYR A 347 -8.95 -2.89 -10.71
CA TYR A 347 -10.07 -3.84 -10.68
C TYR A 347 -11.36 -3.29 -10.10
N GLY A 348 -11.31 -2.21 -9.30
CA GLY A 348 -12.50 -1.66 -8.66
C GLY A 348 -13.05 -2.55 -7.55
N ARG A 349 -12.21 -3.41 -6.98
CA ARG A 349 -12.53 -4.25 -5.82
C ARG A 349 -11.27 -4.55 -5.00
N ARG A 350 -11.44 -5.02 -3.77
CA ARG A 350 -10.34 -5.33 -2.86
C ARG A 350 -10.04 -6.82 -2.71
N ASP A 351 -10.99 -7.69 -3.04
CA ASP A 351 -10.75 -9.13 -3.03
C ASP A 351 -9.94 -9.56 -4.27
N MET A 352 -8.62 -9.59 -4.11
CA MET A 352 -7.72 -10.00 -5.19
C MET A 352 -7.71 -11.52 -5.39
N GLN A 353 -8.07 -12.31 -4.39
CA GLN A 353 -8.18 -13.76 -4.58
C GLN A 353 -9.40 -14.12 -5.43
N GLU A 354 -10.53 -13.43 -5.26
CA GLU A 354 -11.68 -13.61 -6.16
C GLU A 354 -11.42 -12.98 -7.54
N GLN A 355 -10.63 -11.91 -7.62
CA GLN A 355 -10.32 -11.26 -8.90
C GLN A 355 -9.31 -12.04 -9.76
N CYS A 356 -8.17 -12.40 -9.19
CA CYS A 356 -7.03 -13.01 -9.92
C CYS A 356 -6.82 -14.48 -9.55
N GLY A 357 -7.63 -15.05 -8.66
CA GLY A 357 -7.45 -16.40 -8.12
C GLY A 357 -6.53 -16.43 -6.90
N ALA A 358 -6.58 -17.54 -6.15
CA ALA A 358 -5.78 -17.80 -4.95
C ALA A 358 -4.56 -18.69 -5.21
N GLY A 359 -4.56 -19.40 -6.35
CA GLY A 359 -3.54 -20.37 -6.72
C GLY A 359 -3.69 -21.68 -5.95
N GLN A 360 -2.86 -22.67 -6.27
CA GLN A 360 -2.90 -23.96 -5.57
C GLN A 360 -2.62 -23.76 -4.08
N HIS A 361 -3.37 -24.45 -3.20
CA HIS A 361 -3.16 -24.44 -1.75
C HIS A 361 -1.86 -25.16 -1.35
N ASN A 362 -0.73 -24.55 -1.66
CA ASN A 362 0.62 -25.04 -1.44
C ASN A 362 1.59 -23.85 -1.43
N ASN A 363 2.49 -23.81 -0.46
CA ASN A 363 3.54 -22.79 -0.32
C ASN A 363 4.83 -23.12 -1.08
N ASN A 364 4.85 -24.26 -1.77
CA ASN A 364 6.00 -24.77 -2.49
C ASN A 364 5.70 -24.90 -3.99
N ARG A 365 4.97 -23.92 -4.56
CA ARG A 365 4.68 -23.89 -6.00
C ARG A 365 5.96 -23.68 -6.80
N THR A 366 6.15 -24.46 -7.86
CA THR A 366 7.22 -24.23 -8.83
C THR A 366 7.00 -22.87 -9.49
N THR A 367 8.06 -22.07 -9.61
CA THR A 367 7.97 -20.75 -10.26
C THR A 367 8.01 -20.86 -11.78
N GLY A 368 7.55 -19.81 -12.45
CA GLY A 368 7.55 -19.68 -13.91
C GLY A 368 6.22 -20.00 -14.57
N GLY A 369 5.18 -20.35 -13.80
CA GLY A 369 3.86 -20.69 -14.33
C GLY A 369 3.14 -19.54 -15.03
N THR A 370 3.64 -18.31 -14.90
CA THR A 370 3.09 -17.12 -15.57
C THR A 370 3.97 -16.63 -16.73
N ALA A 371 5.11 -17.27 -17.00
CA ALA A 371 6.06 -16.79 -18.00
C ALA A 371 5.47 -16.79 -19.41
N GLU A 372 4.71 -17.83 -19.78
CA GLU A 372 4.13 -17.95 -21.12
C GLU A 372 3.04 -16.90 -21.43
N HIS A 373 2.50 -16.25 -20.40
CA HIS A 373 1.37 -15.31 -20.49
C HIS A 373 1.77 -13.82 -20.32
N GLY A 374 3.07 -13.54 -20.12
CA GLY A 374 3.57 -12.18 -20.03
C GLY A 374 2.86 -11.34 -18.95
N MET A 375 2.41 -10.14 -19.29
CA MET A 375 1.71 -9.21 -18.39
C MET A 375 0.24 -9.56 -18.13
N THR A 376 -0.27 -10.64 -18.74
CA THR A 376 -1.67 -11.07 -18.57
C THR A 376 -1.89 -11.55 -17.15
N ASP A 377 -2.87 -10.96 -16.45
CA ASP A 377 -3.27 -11.43 -15.12
C ASP A 377 -4.17 -12.66 -15.23
N THR A 378 -4.09 -13.52 -14.21
CA THR A 378 -5.03 -14.64 -14.08
C THR A 378 -6.41 -14.12 -13.69
N ILE A 379 -7.42 -14.95 -13.87
CA ILE A 379 -8.80 -14.71 -13.40
C ILE A 379 -9.16 -15.67 -12.27
N GLY A 380 -10.01 -15.22 -11.35
CA GLY A 380 -10.55 -16.04 -10.27
C GLY A 380 -11.68 -16.97 -10.71
N TYR A 381 -12.24 -17.69 -9.73
CA TYR A 381 -13.17 -18.79 -9.97
C TYR A 381 -14.47 -18.32 -10.63
N ASP A 382 -15.12 -17.26 -10.14
CA ASP A 382 -16.42 -16.83 -10.67
C ASP A 382 -16.35 -16.47 -12.16
N GLU A 383 -15.31 -15.73 -12.56
CA GLU A 383 -15.11 -15.37 -13.96
C GLU A 383 -14.77 -16.60 -14.82
N ALA A 384 -13.95 -17.52 -14.31
CA ALA A 384 -13.61 -18.75 -15.01
C ALA A 384 -14.83 -19.68 -15.17
N TYR A 385 -15.70 -19.77 -14.15
CA TYR A 385 -16.89 -20.60 -14.13
C TYR A 385 -17.92 -20.16 -15.16
N VAL A 386 -18.07 -18.85 -15.39
CA VAL A 386 -18.93 -18.28 -16.45
C VAL A 386 -18.48 -18.74 -17.83
N ILE A 387 -17.16 -18.90 -18.05
CA ILE A 387 -16.61 -19.37 -19.33
C ILE A 387 -16.74 -20.89 -19.46
N ASN A 388 -16.38 -21.62 -18.39
CA ASN A 388 -16.45 -23.08 -18.36
C ASN A 388 -16.92 -23.56 -16.98
N ASN A 389 -18.17 -24.01 -16.90
CA ASN A 389 -18.78 -24.46 -15.64
C ASN A 389 -18.30 -25.85 -15.15
N LYS A 390 -17.34 -26.48 -15.85
CA LYS A 390 -16.75 -27.78 -15.50
C LYS A 390 -15.35 -27.66 -14.88
N ILE A 391 -14.92 -26.46 -14.54
CA ILE A 391 -13.65 -26.25 -13.84
C ILE A 391 -13.67 -26.84 -12.43
N THR A 392 -12.48 -27.03 -11.86
CA THR A 392 -12.32 -27.47 -10.48
C THR A 392 -12.97 -26.48 -9.52
N ASN A 393 -13.97 -26.94 -8.77
CA ASN A 393 -14.53 -26.22 -7.63
C ASN A 393 -13.99 -26.86 -6.35
N SER A 394 -12.91 -26.29 -5.81
CA SER A 394 -12.28 -26.75 -4.57
C SER A 394 -12.09 -25.57 -3.63
N LEU A 395 -12.81 -25.62 -2.50
CA LEU A 395 -12.74 -24.59 -1.46
C LEU A 395 -11.74 -24.99 -0.37
N ILE A 396 -10.92 -24.02 0.05
CA ILE A 396 -10.12 -24.07 1.27
C ILE A 396 -10.92 -23.42 2.40
N ASP A 397 -11.00 -24.12 3.53
CA ASP A 397 -11.76 -23.72 4.72
C ASP A 397 -13.23 -23.34 4.46
N GLY A 398 -13.79 -23.81 3.33
CA GLY A 398 -15.14 -23.45 2.88
C GLY A 398 -15.30 -22.00 2.43
N LEU A 399 -14.21 -21.25 2.21
CA LEU A 399 -14.22 -19.81 1.95
C LEU A 399 -13.54 -19.40 0.65
N VAL A 400 -12.40 -20.00 0.29
CA VAL A 400 -11.61 -19.56 -0.88
C VAL A 400 -11.50 -20.65 -1.92
N HIS A 401 -11.80 -20.31 -3.17
CA HIS A 401 -11.55 -21.20 -4.31
C HIS A 401 -10.04 -21.23 -4.59
N GLN A 402 -9.41 -22.39 -4.38
CA GLN A 402 -8.03 -22.56 -4.81
C GLN A 402 -7.94 -22.61 -6.34
N TYR A 403 -6.72 -22.40 -6.82
CA TYR A 403 -6.32 -22.21 -8.22
C TYR A 403 -6.62 -20.82 -8.78
N ALA A 404 -6.12 -20.63 -9.99
CA ALA A 404 -6.36 -19.49 -10.84
C ALA A 404 -6.43 -19.99 -12.28
N TRP A 405 -6.89 -19.13 -13.20
CA TRP A 405 -7.10 -19.51 -14.59
C TRP A 405 -6.62 -18.45 -15.57
N TYR A 406 -6.23 -18.89 -16.76
CA TYR A 406 -6.10 -18.02 -17.93
C TYR A 406 -7.24 -18.28 -18.91
N LYS A 407 -7.75 -17.21 -19.53
CA LYS A 407 -8.67 -17.33 -20.67
C LYS A 407 -7.93 -17.90 -21.86
N SER A 408 -8.57 -18.82 -22.58
CA SER A 408 -8.01 -19.48 -23.75
C SER A 408 -9.09 -19.79 -24.78
N ARG A 409 -8.70 -20.43 -25.88
CA ARG A 409 -9.60 -20.97 -26.91
C ARG A 409 -9.30 -22.44 -27.14
N ASP A 410 -10.34 -23.23 -27.34
CA ASP A 410 -10.19 -24.63 -27.74
C ASP A 410 -9.86 -24.79 -29.24
N GLU A 411 -9.75 -26.05 -29.69
CA GLU A 411 -9.43 -26.39 -31.08
C GLU A 411 -10.46 -25.88 -32.11
N TYR A 412 -11.67 -25.52 -31.66
CA TYR A 412 -12.74 -24.96 -32.48
C TYR A 412 -12.89 -23.43 -32.33
N GLY A 413 -11.99 -22.79 -31.58
CA GLY A 413 -12.01 -21.35 -31.32
C GLY A 413 -13.00 -20.89 -30.25
N GLN A 414 -13.68 -21.83 -29.57
CA GLN A 414 -14.62 -21.53 -28.49
C GLN A 414 -13.85 -21.11 -27.23
N ALA A 415 -14.39 -20.12 -26.50
CA ALA A 415 -13.78 -19.65 -25.26
C ALA A 415 -13.72 -20.78 -24.22
N THR A 416 -12.55 -20.95 -23.61
CA THR A 416 -12.30 -21.89 -22.52
C THR A 416 -11.34 -21.25 -21.51
N VAL A 417 -10.93 -22.02 -20.51
CA VAL A 417 -9.96 -21.60 -19.50
C VAL A 417 -8.93 -22.69 -19.25
N VAL A 418 -7.72 -22.28 -18.92
CA VAL A 418 -6.62 -23.16 -18.50
C VAL A 418 -6.38 -22.94 -17.01
N GLN A 419 -6.52 -23.99 -16.22
CA GLN A 419 -6.21 -23.95 -14.79
C GLN A 419 -4.71 -23.92 -14.58
N VAL A 420 -4.24 -23.04 -13.69
CA VAL A 420 -2.84 -22.90 -13.31
C VAL A 420 -2.67 -22.96 -11.79
N ASN A 421 -1.47 -23.30 -11.35
CA ASN A 421 -1.14 -23.38 -9.92
C ASN A 421 -0.71 -22.02 -9.36
N ASN A 422 0.01 -21.22 -10.14
CA ASN A 422 0.48 -19.89 -9.74
C ASN A 422 -0.56 -18.83 -10.10
N ILE A 423 -0.56 -17.72 -9.36
CA ILE A 423 -1.40 -16.55 -9.65
C ILE A 423 -0.58 -15.50 -10.37
N CYS A 424 -1.21 -14.74 -11.27
CA CYS A 424 -0.67 -13.51 -11.79
C CYS A 424 -1.58 -12.33 -11.41
N CYS A 425 -1.05 -11.41 -10.59
CA CYS A 425 -1.76 -10.19 -10.19
C CYS A 425 -0.86 -8.98 -10.45
N LEU A 426 -1.35 -8.02 -11.26
CA LEU A 426 -0.56 -6.91 -11.77
C LEU A 426 0.74 -7.34 -12.48
N GLY A 427 0.74 -8.48 -13.17
CA GLY A 427 1.91 -9.02 -13.84
C GLY A 427 2.92 -9.68 -12.89
N TYR A 428 2.68 -9.70 -11.58
CA TYR A 428 3.52 -10.42 -10.62
C TYR A 428 3.05 -11.85 -10.45
N GLU A 429 3.99 -12.78 -10.45
CA GLU A 429 3.73 -14.16 -10.07
C GLU A 429 3.74 -14.28 -8.54
N ASP A 430 2.65 -14.83 -8.01
CA ASP A 430 2.54 -15.16 -6.59
C ASP A 430 2.92 -13.98 -5.65
N ILE A 431 2.51 -12.75 -6.00
CA ILE A 431 2.63 -11.58 -5.08
C ILE A 431 1.84 -11.80 -3.78
N TYR A 432 0.89 -12.73 -3.82
CA TYR A 432 0.30 -13.36 -2.67
C TYR A 432 0.11 -14.87 -2.90
N GLY A 433 -0.06 -15.61 -1.80
CA GLY A 433 -0.63 -16.96 -1.80
C GLY A 433 0.33 -18.09 -2.12
N ASN A 434 1.65 -17.89 -2.06
CA ASN A 434 2.66 -18.95 -2.14
C ASN A 434 3.50 -18.93 -0.86
N LYS A 435 4.41 -17.96 -0.72
CA LYS A 435 5.13 -17.69 0.51
C LYS A 435 4.94 -16.22 0.89
N TYR A 436 5.13 -15.93 2.17
CA TYR A 436 5.28 -14.56 2.59
C TYR A 436 6.50 -13.92 1.94
N ASP A 437 6.39 -12.65 1.57
CA ASP A 437 7.52 -11.82 1.23
C ASP A 437 7.97 -11.04 2.47
N MET A 438 9.15 -11.38 3.00
CA MET A 438 9.81 -10.54 4.01
C MET A 438 10.17 -9.18 3.40
N MET A 439 9.85 -8.10 4.11
CA MET A 439 10.12 -6.74 3.65
C MET A 439 11.41 -6.16 4.21
N ASP A 440 12.05 -5.30 3.41
CA ASP A 440 13.13 -4.41 3.83
C ASP A 440 12.62 -2.99 4.05
N GLY A 441 13.42 -2.17 4.75
CA GLY A 441 13.11 -0.76 4.96
C GLY A 441 11.86 -0.51 5.80
N VAL A 442 11.48 -1.48 6.63
CA VAL A 442 10.36 -1.36 7.57
C VAL A 442 10.51 -2.30 8.77
N ASP A 443 10.16 -1.83 9.97
CA ASP A 443 10.03 -2.64 11.17
C ASP A 443 8.98 -2.07 12.15
N LEU A 444 8.68 -2.83 13.21
CA LEU A 444 7.99 -2.30 14.40
C LEU A 444 8.97 -2.34 15.58
N PRO A 445 9.53 -1.21 16.00
CA PRO A 445 10.45 -1.15 17.14
C PRO A 445 9.79 -1.66 18.42
N ASN A 446 8.52 -1.33 18.62
CA ASN A 446 7.73 -1.69 19.80
C ASN A 446 8.42 -1.33 21.14
N ASP A 447 9.23 -0.27 21.13
CA ASP A 447 9.81 0.34 22.32
C ASP A 447 8.86 1.38 22.93
N SER A 448 9.33 2.06 23.98
CA SER A 448 8.53 3.02 24.73
C SER A 448 8.04 4.17 23.84
N GLY A 449 6.72 4.26 23.65
CA GLY A 449 6.08 5.29 22.81
C GLY A 449 5.81 4.87 21.36
N ASN A 450 6.30 3.70 20.91
CA ASN A 450 6.16 3.26 19.51
C ASN A 450 5.50 1.89 19.34
N VAL A 451 4.81 1.40 20.37
CA VAL A 451 4.07 0.13 20.29
C VAL A 451 3.06 0.16 19.15
N GLY A 452 3.19 -0.80 18.21
CA GLY A 452 2.36 -0.92 17.01
C GLY A 452 2.63 0.12 15.93
N LYS A 453 3.66 0.96 16.07
CA LYS A 453 4.07 1.89 15.02
C LYS A 453 5.00 1.21 14.04
N TRP A 454 4.67 1.35 12.77
CA TRP A 454 5.50 0.96 11.65
C TRP A 454 6.52 2.08 11.41
N ARG A 455 7.80 1.75 11.53
CA ARG A 455 8.90 2.64 11.18
C ARG A 455 9.32 2.33 9.76
N ILE A 456 9.20 3.29 8.87
CA ILE A 456 9.44 3.14 7.42
C ILE A 456 10.61 4.02 7.03
N TRP A 457 11.61 3.44 6.37
CA TRP A 457 12.73 4.18 5.81
C TRP A 457 12.38 4.61 4.39
N MET A 458 12.36 5.92 4.19
CA MET A 458 12.05 6.52 2.90
C MET A 458 13.28 6.50 1.98
N PRO A 459 13.08 6.51 0.64
CA PRO A 459 14.20 6.54 -0.31
C PRO A 459 15.13 7.74 -0.15
N ASP A 460 14.63 8.87 0.34
CA ASP A 460 15.40 10.08 0.63
C ASP A 460 16.23 10.00 1.93
N GLY A 461 16.13 8.87 2.66
CA GLY A 461 16.83 8.63 3.92
C GLY A 461 16.06 9.10 5.16
N SER A 462 14.93 9.77 5.01
CA SER A 462 14.04 10.13 6.12
C SER A 462 13.32 8.89 6.69
N ILE A 463 12.77 9.03 7.90
CA ILE A 463 12.01 7.97 8.56
C ILE A 463 10.62 8.48 8.85
N ARG A 464 9.61 7.66 8.53
CA ARG A 464 8.22 7.90 8.90
C ARG A 464 7.79 6.89 9.96
N MET A 465 7.05 7.35 10.96
CA MET A 465 6.36 6.50 11.92
C MET A 465 4.87 6.53 11.60
N VAL A 466 4.25 5.36 11.47
CA VAL A 466 2.81 5.25 11.16
C VAL A 466 2.18 4.32 12.18
N GLN A 467 1.22 4.83 12.96
CA GLN A 467 0.51 4.01 13.94
C GLN A 467 -0.40 3.02 13.23
N GLY A 468 -0.11 1.72 13.39
CA GLY A 468 -1.04 0.64 13.07
C GLY A 468 -1.88 0.25 14.28
N LYS A 469 -2.93 -0.54 14.04
CA LYS A 469 -3.70 -1.18 15.11
C LYS A 469 -2.85 -2.19 15.87
N LYS A 470 -3.24 -2.47 17.11
CA LYS A 470 -2.51 -3.38 18.02
C LYS A 470 -3.20 -4.73 18.17
N ASP A 471 -4.42 -4.85 17.66
CA ASP A 471 -5.18 -6.09 17.67
C ASP A 471 -4.69 -7.02 16.55
N SER A 472 -4.39 -8.27 16.93
CA SER A 472 -3.90 -9.32 16.04
C SER A 472 -5.02 -10.26 15.65
N GLY A 473 -4.92 -10.86 14.46
CA GLY A 473 -5.90 -11.84 13.97
C GLY A 473 -7.24 -11.20 13.61
N GLN A 474 -7.22 -10.00 13.01
CA GLN A 474 -8.43 -9.30 12.57
C GLN A 474 -8.41 -9.02 11.07
N TRP A 475 -9.57 -9.14 10.43
CA TRP A 475 -9.83 -8.72 9.07
C TRP A 475 -9.76 -7.21 8.96
N ILE A 476 -9.05 -6.73 7.94
CA ILE A 476 -8.75 -5.32 7.75
C ILE A 476 -10.02 -4.60 7.27
N THR A 477 -10.38 -3.53 7.97
CA THR A 477 -11.52 -2.66 7.62
C THR A 477 -11.12 -1.21 7.35
N GLY A 478 -9.92 -0.83 7.78
CA GLY A 478 -9.35 0.50 7.62
C GLY A 478 -7.83 0.42 7.53
N VAL A 479 -7.24 1.35 6.77
CA VAL A 479 -5.80 1.51 6.64
C VAL A 479 -5.42 2.98 6.83
N ALA A 480 -4.17 3.25 7.21
CA ALA A 480 -3.60 4.59 7.30
C ALA A 480 -3.37 5.20 5.91
N HIS A 481 -4.46 5.47 5.18
CA HIS A 481 -4.45 5.88 3.77
C HIS A 481 -3.63 7.17 3.57
N GLY A 482 -4.19 8.35 3.86
CA GLY A 482 -3.46 9.63 3.86
C GLY A 482 -2.61 9.90 2.61
N LYS A 483 -1.67 10.87 2.69
CA LYS A 483 -0.81 11.29 1.57
C LYS A 483 -0.16 10.12 0.82
N TYR A 484 0.33 9.11 1.55
CA TYR A 484 1.13 8.01 0.99
C TYR A 484 0.34 6.74 0.65
N MET A 485 -0.95 6.69 0.96
CA MET A 485 -1.81 5.51 0.79
C MET A 485 -1.24 4.25 1.48
N ASP A 486 -0.72 4.39 2.70
CA ASP A 486 -0.04 3.28 3.37
C ASP A 486 -1.03 2.14 3.65
N MET A 487 -0.65 0.92 3.27
CA MET A 487 -1.43 -0.29 3.52
C MET A 487 -1.21 -0.83 4.93
N ILE A 488 -1.33 0.05 5.93
CA ILE A 488 -1.11 -0.25 7.36
C ILE A 488 -2.46 -0.30 8.07
N PRO A 489 -2.88 -1.46 8.60
CA PRO A 489 -4.18 -1.62 9.24
C PRO A 489 -4.36 -0.71 10.46
N VAL A 490 -5.54 -0.10 10.61
CA VAL A 490 -5.89 0.83 11.70
C VAL A 490 -7.25 0.51 12.34
N GLY A 491 -7.47 1.00 13.56
CA GLY A 491 -8.75 0.89 14.26
C GLY A 491 -9.06 -0.51 14.78
N ASN A 492 -10.29 -0.72 15.25
CA ASN A 492 -10.72 -1.93 15.97
C ASN A 492 -11.90 -2.69 15.31
N LEU A 493 -12.47 -2.16 14.22
CA LEU A 493 -13.53 -2.86 13.51
C LEU A 493 -12.96 -4.10 12.80
N ASN A 494 -13.64 -5.23 12.96
CA ASN A 494 -13.31 -6.49 12.31
C ASN A 494 -14.24 -6.73 11.11
N GLY A 495 -13.66 -7.03 9.95
CA GLY A 495 -14.38 -7.40 8.73
C GLY A 495 -14.57 -8.91 8.61
N SER A 496 -14.50 -9.41 7.37
CA SER A 496 -14.58 -10.83 7.01
C SER A 496 -13.78 -11.10 5.74
N SER A 497 -13.74 -12.36 5.30
CA SER A 497 -13.19 -12.81 4.02
C SER A 497 -13.95 -12.29 2.78
N SER A 498 -14.97 -11.45 2.95
CA SER A 498 -15.82 -10.94 1.87
C SER A 498 -16.21 -9.47 2.06
N THR A 499 -15.62 -8.79 3.04
CA THR A 499 -15.95 -7.38 3.32
C THR A 499 -14.69 -6.54 3.44
N TYR A 500 -14.79 -5.29 2.97
CA TYR A 500 -13.73 -4.30 3.02
C TYR A 500 -12.47 -4.72 2.25
N TYR A 501 -11.43 -5.21 2.93
CA TYR A 501 -10.13 -5.55 2.34
C TYR A 501 -9.90 -7.05 2.20
N THR A 502 -10.81 -7.88 2.73
CA THR A 502 -10.76 -9.36 2.64
C THR A 502 -9.51 -10.06 3.15
N ASP A 503 -8.58 -9.33 3.75
CA ASP A 503 -7.32 -9.87 4.26
C ASP A 503 -7.16 -9.60 5.77
N MET A 504 -6.36 -10.40 6.45
CA MET A 504 -6.10 -10.24 7.88
C MET A 504 -4.76 -9.56 8.19
N TYR A 505 -4.73 -8.95 9.37
CA TYR A 505 -3.52 -8.44 10.00
C TYR A 505 -3.11 -9.26 11.22
N TRP A 506 -1.84 -9.64 11.25
CA TRP A 506 -1.21 -10.30 12.39
C TRP A 506 -0.12 -9.39 12.95
N ILE A 507 -0.13 -9.19 14.27
CA ILE A 507 0.86 -8.38 14.97
C ILE A 507 1.24 -9.03 16.30
N SER A 508 2.47 -8.78 16.74
CA SER A 508 2.90 -8.88 18.13
C SER A 508 3.38 -7.50 18.59
N THR A 509 3.00 -7.08 19.79
CA THR A 509 3.45 -5.81 20.38
C THR A 509 4.75 -5.96 21.17
N ALA A 510 5.41 -7.12 21.11
CA ALA A 510 6.71 -7.31 21.71
C ALA A 510 7.81 -6.67 20.84
N THR A 511 8.93 -6.30 21.49
CA THR A 511 9.98 -5.44 20.91
C THR A 511 10.60 -6.04 19.65
N VAL A 512 10.89 -5.19 18.66
CA VAL A 512 11.58 -5.48 17.39
C VAL A 512 10.91 -6.55 16.52
N ARG A 513 9.95 -6.14 15.70
CA ARG A 513 9.28 -7.04 14.73
C ARG A 513 9.66 -6.68 13.30
N VAL A 514 9.89 -7.71 12.50
CA VAL A 514 9.97 -7.58 11.04
C VAL A 514 8.56 -7.65 10.46
N VAL A 515 8.41 -7.32 9.18
CA VAL A 515 7.11 -7.30 8.52
C VAL A 515 7.12 -8.16 7.26
N TYR A 516 6.08 -8.99 7.15
CA TYR A 516 5.84 -9.89 6.04
C TYR A 516 4.54 -9.52 5.31
N ARG A 517 4.49 -9.81 4.01
CA ARG A 517 3.31 -9.58 3.14
C ARG A 517 2.98 -10.81 2.30
N GLY A 518 1.84 -10.80 1.61
CA GLY A 518 1.51 -11.78 0.57
C GLY A 518 0.80 -13.06 1.04
N CYS A 519 0.85 -13.44 2.32
CA CYS A 519 0.28 -14.71 2.78
C CYS A 519 0.97 -15.97 2.19
N ASP A 520 1.06 -17.02 2.98
CA ASP A 520 1.45 -18.34 2.52
C ASP A 520 0.23 -19.12 2.02
N TYR A 521 0.37 -19.83 0.88
CA TYR A 521 -0.67 -20.62 0.17
C TYR A 521 -2.03 -19.90 -0.06
N ALA A 522 -2.97 -20.58 -0.73
CA ALA A 522 -4.34 -20.09 -0.87
C ALA A 522 -5.04 -20.10 0.50
N SER A 523 -5.32 -18.95 1.09
CA SER A 523 -5.92 -18.87 2.42
C SER A 523 -6.95 -17.76 2.45
N ALA A 524 -8.08 -17.97 3.14
CA ALA A 524 -9.13 -16.98 3.29
C ALA A 524 -8.64 -15.63 3.77
N VAL A 525 -7.53 -15.63 4.51
CA VAL A 525 -6.97 -14.44 5.15
C VAL A 525 -6.04 -13.63 4.24
N GLY A 526 -5.64 -14.18 3.09
CA GLY A 526 -4.55 -13.69 2.27
C GLY A 526 -4.96 -12.75 1.13
N GLY A 527 -4.00 -11.98 0.63
CA GLY A 527 -4.22 -11.03 -0.45
C GLY A 527 -3.18 -9.92 -0.42
N VAL A 528 -3.38 -8.88 -1.23
CA VAL A 528 -2.43 -7.77 -1.39
C VAL A 528 -2.45 -6.76 -0.24
N SER A 529 -3.36 -6.86 0.73
CA SER A 529 -3.33 -6.08 1.97
C SER A 529 -2.93 -6.86 3.20
N TYR A 530 -2.86 -8.18 3.12
CA TYR A 530 -2.36 -9.03 4.20
C TYR A 530 -1.05 -8.49 4.76
N ALA A 531 -0.92 -8.48 6.09
CA ALA A 531 0.33 -8.15 6.75
C ALA A 531 0.54 -9.02 7.99
N ASN A 532 1.80 -9.35 8.25
CA ASN A 532 2.20 -10.06 9.46
C ASN A 532 3.47 -9.42 10.06
N ALA A 533 3.34 -8.92 11.27
CA ALA A 533 4.41 -8.36 12.09
C ALA A 533 4.49 -9.08 13.45
N HIS A 534 4.44 -10.41 13.43
CA HIS A 534 4.44 -11.23 14.64
C HIS A 534 5.84 -11.65 15.10
N SER A 535 6.77 -11.82 14.16
CA SER A 535 8.10 -12.39 14.39
C SER A 535 9.20 -11.35 14.48
N ASP A 536 10.30 -11.68 15.17
CA ASP A 536 11.55 -10.92 15.12
C ASP A 536 12.43 -11.33 13.93
N ALA A 537 13.57 -10.66 13.76
CA ALA A 537 14.46 -10.87 12.63
C ALA A 537 15.13 -12.26 12.56
N SER A 538 15.12 -13.02 13.66
CA SER A 538 15.76 -14.34 13.77
C SER A 538 14.82 -15.51 13.46
N ASP A 539 13.52 -15.25 13.35
CA ASP A 539 12.53 -16.26 13.02
C ASP A 539 12.75 -16.83 11.61
N THR A 540 12.51 -18.13 11.47
CA THR A 540 12.63 -18.84 10.18
C THR A 540 11.45 -19.78 10.00
N SER A 541 10.91 -19.82 8.78
CA SER A 541 9.78 -20.69 8.46
C SER A 541 9.82 -21.10 7.00
N ALA A 542 9.35 -22.31 6.71
CA ALA A 542 9.18 -22.81 5.34
C ALA A 542 8.15 -22.01 4.54
N ASN A 543 7.29 -21.25 5.24
CA ASN A 543 6.23 -20.44 4.65
C ASN A 543 6.72 -19.03 4.30
N VAL A 544 7.92 -18.65 4.75
CA VAL A 544 8.44 -17.30 4.61
C VAL A 544 9.61 -17.30 3.62
N GLY A 545 9.41 -16.55 2.54
CA GLY A 545 10.39 -16.28 1.51
C GLY A 545 10.73 -14.80 1.44
N SER A 546 11.17 -14.36 0.26
CA SER A 546 11.53 -12.97 0.02
C SER A 546 11.37 -12.64 -1.46
N ARG A 547 11.39 -11.34 -1.80
CA ARG A 547 11.27 -10.85 -3.17
C ARG A 547 12.26 -9.72 -3.38
N LEU A 548 13.20 -9.91 -4.31
CA LEU A 548 14.21 -8.90 -4.63
C LEU A 548 13.58 -7.64 -5.19
N ALA A 549 14.16 -6.50 -4.85
CA ALA A 549 13.83 -5.20 -5.41
C ALA A 549 15.10 -4.34 -5.54
N PHE A 550 15.02 -3.30 -6.36
CA PHE A 550 16.12 -2.38 -6.59
C PHE A 550 15.61 -0.94 -6.64
N ARG A 551 16.31 -0.07 -5.92
CA ARG A 551 16.19 1.39 -6.00
C ARG A 551 17.53 1.96 -6.44
N GLY A 552 17.50 2.86 -7.41
CA GLY A 552 18.69 3.48 -7.99
C GLY A 552 18.42 3.84 -9.43
N LYS A 553 19.48 4.09 -10.19
CA LYS A 553 19.35 4.45 -11.60
C LYS A 553 18.98 3.23 -12.43
N ILE A 554 17.92 3.35 -13.23
CA ILE A 554 17.46 2.28 -14.13
C ILE A 554 17.80 2.70 -15.56
N VAL A 555 18.50 1.84 -16.30
CA VAL A 555 18.96 2.12 -17.67
C VAL A 555 18.41 1.08 -18.62
N ARG A 556 17.66 1.50 -19.64
CA ARG A 556 17.25 0.61 -20.72
C ARG A 556 18.44 0.34 -21.65
N ALA A 557 18.76 -0.92 -21.90
CA ALA A 557 19.75 -1.32 -22.89
C ALA A 557 19.29 -0.99 -24.32
N GLN A 558 20.24 -0.71 -25.22
CA GLN A 558 19.96 -0.38 -26.62
C GLN A 558 19.60 -1.59 -27.47
N SER A 559 20.04 -2.79 -27.06
CA SER A 559 19.79 -4.06 -27.72
C SER A 559 19.84 -5.19 -26.69
N VAL A 560 19.35 -6.38 -27.08
CA VAL A 560 19.47 -7.62 -26.30
C VAL A 560 20.92 -8.11 -26.22
N ALA A 561 21.71 -7.89 -27.29
CA ALA A 561 23.09 -8.34 -27.44
C ALA A 561 24.09 -7.63 -26.51
#